data_AF-A0A090W1J6-F1
#
_entry.id   AF-A0A090W1J6-F1
#
_cell.length_a   1.000
_cell.length_b   1.000
_cell.length_c   1.000
_cell.angle_alpha   90.00
_cell.angle_beta   90.00
_cell.angle_gamma   90.00
#
_symmetry.space_group_name_H-M   'P 1'
#
loop_
_entity.id
_entity.type
_entity.pdbx_description
1 polymer ?
#
loop_
_entity_poly.entity_id
_entity_poly.type
_entity_poly.pdbx_seq_one_letter_code
_entity_poly.pdbx_strand_id
1 'polypeptide(L)' 'MDGRPRIWARTKANEAIYTFVAVDETGRPVKIPEVTPETELEKSRYDAALRRKQLSLLLAGKIKPNDATELKALFD' A
#
# COMPACT_ATOMS: atom_id res chain seq x y z
N MET A 1 -16.52 -37.01 -26.37
CA MET A 1 -16.19 -35.60 -26.12
C MET A 1 -17.29 -35.03 -25.25
N ASP A 2 -17.05 -34.87 -23.94
CA ASP A 2 -18.05 -34.26 -23.04
C ASP A 2 -18.01 -32.74 -23.24
N GLY A 3 -19.18 -32.14 -23.49
CA GLY A 3 -19.34 -30.73 -23.84
C GLY A 3 -19.56 -29.85 -22.61
N ARG A 4 -18.74 -30.00 -21.56
CA ARG A 4 -18.90 -29.12 -20.38
C ARG A 4 -18.58 -27.66 -20.75
N PRO A 5 -19.49 -26.71 -20.47
CA PRO A 5 -19.26 -25.30 -20.74
C PRO A 5 -18.09 -24.84 -19.85
N ARG A 6 -17.07 -24.22 -20.45
CA ARG A 6 -16.00 -23.58 -19.67
C ARG A 6 -16.66 -22.43 -18.91
N ILE A 7 -16.71 -22.52 -17.59
CA ILE A 7 -17.18 -21.41 -16.76
C ILE A 7 -16.00 -20.44 -16.63
N TRP A 8 -16.09 -19.25 -17.24
CA TRP A 8 -15.06 -18.22 -17.11
C TRP A 8 -15.15 -17.58 -15.73
N ALA A 9 -14.52 -18.21 -14.73
CA ALA A 9 -14.34 -17.62 -13.41
C ALA A 9 -13.20 -16.59 -13.45
N ARG A 10 -13.49 -15.33 -13.10
CA ARG A 10 -12.45 -14.32 -12.87
C ARG A 10 -11.86 -14.51 -11.48
N THR A 11 -10.62 -14.98 -11.41
CA THR A 11 -9.89 -15.18 -10.16
C THR A 11 -8.69 -14.24 -10.09
N LYS A 12 -8.42 -13.68 -8.91
CA LYS A 12 -7.22 -12.87 -8.66
C LYS A 12 -5.99 -13.78 -8.65
N ALA A 13 -5.08 -13.56 -9.59
CA ALA A 13 -3.85 -14.35 -9.69
C ALA A 13 -2.72 -13.80 -8.81
N ASN A 14 -2.60 -12.46 -8.72
CA ASN A 14 -1.53 -11.78 -8.00
C ASN A 14 -1.95 -10.34 -7.61
N GLU A 15 -1.19 -9.74 -6.70
CA GLU A 15 -1.24 -8.32 -6.36
C GLU A 15 0.16 -7.84 -6.02
N ALA A 16 0.44 -6.59 -6.35
CA ALA A 16 1.72 -5.94 -6.09
C ALA A 16 1.51 -4.51 -5.62
N ILE A 17 2.50 -3.98 -4.90
CA ILE A 17 2.53 -2.61 -4.40
C ILE A 17 3.77 -1.95 -4.96
N TYR A 18 3.59 -0.83 -5.65
CA TYR A 18 4.67 -0.03 -6.21
C TYR A 18 4.75 1.30 -5.46
N THR A 19 5.98 1.77 -5.23
CA THR A 19 6.24 3.08 -4.65
C THR A 19 6.89 3.94 -5.71
N PHE A 20 6.28 5.11 -5.98
CA PHE A 20 6.81 6.10 -6.90
C PHE A 20 7.26 7.33 -6.10
N VAL A 21 8.35 7.97 -6.55
CA VAL A 21 8.89 9.19 -5.96
C VAL A 21 8.91 10.25 -7.03
N ALA A 22 8.16 11.34 -6.82
CA ALA A 22 8.25 12.52 -7.66
C ALA A 22 9.56 13.26 -7.35
N VAL A 23 10.28 13.66 -8.40
CA VAL A 23 11.55 14.39 -8.29
C VAL A 23 11.54 15.63 -9.20
N ASP A 24 12.28 16.67 -8.82
CA ASP A 24 12.54 17.83 -9.67
C ASP A 24 13.63 17.55 -10.72
N GLU A 25 13.97 18.56 -11.53
CA GLU A 25 15.01 18.51 -12.56
C GLU A 25 16.41 18.18 -11.99
N THR A 26 16.63 18.39 -10.70
CA THR A 26 17.88 18.07 -10.00
C THR A 26 17.87 16.68 -9.33
N GLY A 27 16.78 15.93 -9.47
CA GLY A 27 16.61 14.60 -8.87
C GLY A 27 16.22 14.63 -7.39
N ARG A 28 15.85 15.79 -6.84
CA ARG A 28 15.44 15.91 -5.44
C ARG A 28 13.96 15.60 -5.28
N PRO A 29 13.53 14.87 -4.23
CA PRO A 29 12.12 14.60 -4.00
C PRO A 29 11.30 15.87 -3.85
N VAL A 30 10.15 15.93 -4.53
CA VAL A 30 9.20 17.04 -4.45
C VAL A 30 7.90 16.63 -3.78
N LYS A 31 7.20 17.60 -3.19
CA LYS A 31 5.87 17.36 -2.63
C LYS A 31 4.86 17.06 -3.75
N ILE A 32 3.98 16.10 -3.49
CA ILE A 32 2.83 15.79 -4.35
C ILE A 32 1.53 16.13 -3.61
N PRO A 33 0.42 16.34 -4.34
CA PRO A 33 -0.91 16.42 -3.74
C PRO A 33 -1.25 15.15 -2.96
N GLU A 34 -2.02 15.29 -1.89
CA GLU A 34 -2.56 14.15 -1.16
C GLU A 34 -3.69 13.48 -1.94
N VAL A 35 -3.83 12.17 -1.78
CA VAL A 35 -4.94 11.40 -2.38
C VAL A 35 -6.05 11.21 -1.36
N THR A 36 -7.29 11.48 -1.76
CA THR A 36 -8.49 11.21 -0.97
C THR A 36 -9.14 9.93 -1.50
N PRO A 37 -9.20 8.84 -0.71
CA PRO A 37 -9.86 7.61 -1.14
C PRO A 37 -11.39 7.73 -1.12
N GLU A 38 -12.09 7.17 -2.10
CA GLU A 38 -13.54 7.30 -2.24
C GLU A 38 -14.27 6.01 -1.86
N THR A 39 -13.84 4.89 -2.42
CA THR A 39 -14.48 3.59 -2.18
C THR A 39 -13.99 2.93 -0.89
N GLU A 40 -14.77 2.01 -0.32
CA GLU A 40 -14.37 1.26 0.87
C GLU A 40 -13.06 0.47 0.66
N LEU A 41 -12.87 -0.07 -0.54
CA LEU A 41 -11.63 -0.75 -0.90
C LEU A 41 -10.43 0.21 -0.93
N GLU A 42 -10.62 1.43 -1.44
CA GLU A 42 -9.58 2.46 -1.47
C GLU A 42 -9.22 2.95 -0.08
N LYS A 43 -10.22 3.22 0.78
CA LYS A 43 -10.01 3.64 2.17
C LYS A 43 -9.19 2.59 2.93
N SER A 44 -9.59 1.33 2.85
CA SER A 44 -8.85 0.22 3.45
C SER A 44 -7.41 0.13 2.94
N ARG A 45 -7.20 0.29 1.62
CA ARG A 45 -5.85 0.28 1.01
C ARG A 45 -5.00 1.47 1.41
N TYR A 46 -5.61 2.65 1.55
CA TYR A 46 -4.96 3.88 1.99
C TYR A 46 -4.44 3.75 3.42
N ASP A 47 -5.28 3.32 4.36
CA ASP A 47 -4.87 3.09 5.75
C ASP A 47 -3.77 2.03 5.85
N ALA A 48 -3.90 0.94 5.07
CA ALA A 48 -2.88 -0.10 5.01
C ALA A 48 -1.55 0.38 4.42
N ALA A 49 -1.54 1.41 3.57
CA ALA A 49 -0.32 1.96 2.99
C ALA A 49 0.53 2.66 4.06
N LEU A 50 -0.11 3.39 4.98
CA LEU A 50 0.59 4.03 6.10
C LEU A 50 1.28 3.00 7.00
N ARG A 51 0.58 1.91 7.35
CA ARG A 51 1.16 0.79 8.12
C ARG A 51 2.39 0.18 7.45
N ARG A 52 2.32 -0.11 6.15
CA ARG A 52 3.45 -0.65 5.37
C ARG A 52 4.64 0.31 5.36
N LYS A 53 4.40 1.60 5.21
CA LYS A 53 5.44 2.64 5.24
C LYS A 53 6.12 2.69 6.61
N GLN A 54 5.35 2.72 7.70
CA GLN A 54 5.91 2.74 9.05
C GLN A 54 6.74 1.49 9.33
N LEU A 55 6.27 0.31 8.91
CA LEU A 55 7.03 -0.95 9.07
C LEU A 55 8.36 -0.89 8.31
N SER A 56 8.34 -0.45 7.05
CA SER A 56 9.56 -0.31 6.25
C SER A 56 10.57 0.65 6.88
N LEU A 57 10.11 1.81 7.37
CA LEU A 57 10.98 2.78 8.03
C LEU A 57 11.52 2.28 9.36
N LEU A 58 10.70 1.57 10.14
CA LEU A 58 11.10 0.98 11.42
C LEU A 58 12.21 -0.06 11.20
N LEU A 59 12.00 -0.98 10.26
CA LEU A 59 13.00 -2.00 9.91
C LEU A 59 14.30 -1.39 9.35
N ALA A 60 14.20 -0.25 8.66
CA ALA A 60 15.36 0.51 8.18
C ALA A 60 16.02 1.40 9.25
N GLY A 61 15.52 1.40 10.50
CA GLY A 61 16.04 2.23 11.60
C GLY A 61 15.81 3.74 11.39
N LYS A 62 14.83 4.12 10.57
CA LYS A 62 14.53 5.52 10.23
C LYS A 62 13.48 6.17 11.14
N ILE A 63 12.76 5.37 11.94
CA ILE A 63 11.84 5.83 13.00
C ILE A 63 12.01 4.97 14.25
N LYS A 64 11.63 5.48 15.44
CA LYS A 64 11.63 4.68 16.67
C LYS A 64 10.35 3.83 16.76
N PRO A 65 10.38 2.69 17.47
CA PRO A 65 9.18 1.86 17.67
C PRO A 65 7.97 2.62 18.21
N ASN A 66 8.20 3.56 19.13
CA ASN A 66 7.12 4.37 19.72
C ASN A 66 6.49 5.38 18.76
N ASP A 67 7.18 5.72 17.67
CA ASP A 67 6.68 6.65 16.65
C ASP A 67 5.84 5.92 15.57
N ALA A 68 5.82 4.57 15.61
CA ALA A 68 5.07 3.73 14.68
C ALA A 68 3.63 3.47 15.19
N THR A 69 2.85 4.54 15.30
CA THR A 69 1.51 4.53 15.94
C THR A 69 0.54 3.52 15.33
N GLU A 70 0.53 3.37 14.00
CA GLU A 70 -0.39 2.47 13.31
C GLU A 70 0.02 1.00 13.45
N LEU A 71 1.31 0.74 13.69
CA LEU A 71 1.80 -0.61 13.99
C LEU A 71 1.45 -1.01 15.41
N LYS A 72 1.57 -0.07 16.36
CA LYS A 72 1.22 -0.32 17.76
C LYS A 72 -0.25 -0.70 17.92
N ALA A 73 -1.13 -0.02 17.18
CA ALA A 73 -2.57 -0.29 17.16
C ALA A 73 -2.98 -1.71 16.67
N LEU A 74 -2.04 -2.53 16.18
CA LEU A 74 -2.29 -3.93 15.82
C LEU A 74 -2.13 -4.90 17.00
N PHE A 75 -1.52 -4.46 18.11
CA PHE A 75 -1.15 -5.32 19.24
C PHE A 75 -1.82 -4.91 20.57
N ASP A 76 -2.52 -3.78 20.60
CA ASP A 76 -3.35 -3.29 21.71
C ASP A 76 -4.84 -3.48 21.38
#